data_AF-A0A8J6KUM9-F1
#
_entry.id   AF-A0A8J6KUM9-F1
#
_cell.length_a   1.000
_cell.length_b   1.000
_cell.length_c   1.000
_cell.angle_alpha   90.00
_cell.angle_beta   90.00
_cell.angle_gamma   90.00
#
_symmetry.space_group_name_H-M   'P 1'
#
loop_
_entity.id
_entity.type
_entity.pdbx_description
1 polymer ?
#
loop_
_entity_poly.entity_id
_entity_poly.type
_entity_poly.pdbx_seq_one_letter_code
_entity_poly.pdbx_strand_id
1 'polypeptide(L)'
;MATLKDQLIVNLLKEEQAPQNKITVVGVGTVGMACAISILMKDLADELALVDVMEDKLKGEMMDLQHGSLFLRTPKIVSGQDYSVTANSKLVIRARQQEGESRLNLVQRNVNIFKFIIPNVVKYSPNCKLLIVSNPGLYGIKDDVFLSVPCVLGQNGISDVVKVTLTSEDEARLKKSADTLWGIQKELQF
;
A
#
# COMPACT_ATOMS: atom_id res chain seq x y z
N MET A 1 -37.11 -21.15 -12.31
CA MET A 1 -37.19 -21.61 -10.90
C MET A 1 -36.45 -20.60 -10.05
N ALA A 2 -37.02 -20.17 -8.92
CA ALA A 2 -36.31 -19.27 -7.99
C ALA A 2 -35.09 -20.01 -7.39
N THR A 3 -33.96 -19.32 -7.23
CA THR A 3 -32.77 -19.91 -6.62
C THR A 3 -32.92 -20.03 -5.11
N LEU A 4 -32.11 -20.86 -4.45
CA LEU A 4 -32.10 -20.95 -2.98
C LEU A 4 -31.84 -19.58 -2.31
N LYS A 5 -31.00 -18.75 -2.95
CA LYS A 5 -30.72 -17.38 -2.49
C LYS A 5 -31.98 -16.52 -2.48
N ASP A 6 -32.79 -16.61 -3.54
CA ASP A 6 -34.01 -15.81 -3.68
C ASP A 6 -35.11 -16.27 -2.71
N GLN A 7 -35.08 -17.53 -2.28
CA GLN A 7 -36.01 -18.07 -1.29
C GLN A 7 -35.66 -17.67 0.14
N LEU A 8 -34.36 -17.53 0.45
CA LEU A 8 -33.87 -17.24 1.80
C LEU A 8 -33.67 -15.75 2.07
N ILE A 9 -33.30 -14.96 1.05
CA ILE A 9 -32.91 -13.56 1.20
C ILE A 9 -33.83 -12.67 0.36
N VAL A 10 -34.53 -11.76 1.03
CA VAL A 10 -35.31 -10.71 0.38
C VAL A 10 -34.44 -9.47 0.23
N ASN A 11 -34.15 -9.07 -1.01
CA ASN A 11 -33.38 -7.87 -1.27
C ASN A 11 -34.28 -6.63 -1.23
N LEU A 12 -34.10 -5.78 -0.22
CA LEU A 12 -34.90 -4.57 -0.03
C LEU A 12 -34.50 -3.43 -0.98
N LEU A 13 -33.22 -3.35 -1.38
CA LEU A 13 -32.66 -2.30 -2.24
C LEU A 13 -31.54 -2.87 -3.12
N LYS A 14 -31.62 -2.64 -4.44
CA LYS A 14 -30.63 -3.16 -5.42
C LYS A 14 -29.40 -2.26 -5.63
N GLU A 15 -29.19 -1.25 -4.79
CA GLU A 15 -28.09 -0.32 -5.01
C GLU A 15 -26.77 -0.88 -4.46
N GLU A 16 -25.75 -0.95 -5.31
CA GLU A 16 -24.38 -1.24 -4.88
C GLU A 16 -23.84 -0.02 -4.13
N GLN A 17 -23.62 -0.18 -2.84
CA GLN A 17 -22.99 0.87 -2.04
C GLN A 17 -21.49 0.94 -2.35
N ALA A 18 -21.01 2.14 -2.62
CA ALA A 18 -19.58 2.40 -2.73
C ALA A 18 -18.90 2.15 -1.37
N PRO A 19 -17.66 1.63 -1.37
CA PRO A 19 -16.93 1.43 -0.12
C PRO A 19 -16.59 2.79 0.51
N GLN A 20 -16.68 2.87 1.83
CA GLN A 20 -16.46 4.09 2.59
C GLN A 20 -14.98 4.28 2.96
N ASN A 21 -14.31 3.20 3.38
CA ASN A 21 -12.94 3.18 3.92
C ASN A 21 -12.03 2.24 3.12
N LYS A 22 -12.13 2.31 1.79
CA LYS A 22 -11.32 1.45 0.93
C LYS A 22 -9.84 1.81 1.00
N ILE A 23 -8.99 0.79 1.14
CA ILE A 23 -7.53 0.91 1.10
C ILE A 23 -6.99 0.05 -0.04
N THR A 24 -6.03 0.59 -0.80
CA THR A 24 -5.29 -0.16 -1.83
C THR A 24 -3.85 -0.36 -1.42
N VAL A 25 -3.31 -1.56 -1.65
CA VAL A 25 -1.88 -1.85 -1.56
C VAL A 25 -1.38 -2.20 -2.96
N VAL A 26 -0.37 -1.45 -3.42
CA VAL A 26 0.30 -1.63 -4.71
C VAL A 26 1.67 -2.27 -4.46
N GLY A 27 1.79 -3.52 -4.91
CA GLY A 27 2.91 -4.43 -4.67
C GLY A 27 2.56 -5.47 -3.60
N VAL A 28 2.48 -6.75 -3.96
CA VAL A 28 2.29 -7.89 -3.04
C VAL A 28 3.61 -8.58 -2.70
N GLY A 29 4.66 -7.79 -2.52
CA GLY A 29 5.91 -8.25 -1.91
C GLY A 29 5.78 -8.42 -0.40
N THR A 30 6.86 -8.81 0.27
CA THR A 30 6.91 -8.98 1.74
C THR A 30 6.39 -7.75 2.48
N VAL A 31 6.85 -6.55 2.09
CA VAL A 31 6.41 -5.28 2.70
C VAL A 31 4.92 -5.03 2.45
N GLY A 32 4.45 -5.26 1.22
CA GLY A 32 3.05 -5.04 0.86
C GLY A 32 2.09 -5.95 1.61
N MET A 33 2.44 -7.23 1.74
CA MET A 33 1.63 -8.19 2.50
C MET A 33 1.65 -7.91 4.00
N ALA A 34 2.80 -7.50 4.55
CA ALA A 34 2.86 -7.04 5.94
C ALA A 34 1.94 -5.84 6.20
N CYS A 35 1.91 -4.87 5.27
CA CYS A 35 0.97 -3.75 5.34
C CYS A 35 -0.49 -4.23 5.23
N ALA A 36 -0.80 -5.09 4.26
CA ALA A 36 -2.14 -5.63 4.04
C ALA A 36 -2.69 -6.34 5.28
N ILE A 37 -1.92 -7.27 5.86
CA ILE A 37 -2.31 -8.00 7.07
C ILE A 37 -2.49 -7.04 8.25
N SER A 38 -1.59 -6.06 8.42
CA SER A 38 -1.70 -5.08 9.50
C SER A 38 -2.95 -4.21 9.38
N ILE A 39 -3.37 -3.87 8.16
CA ILE A 39 -4.62 -3.14 7.89
C ILE A 39 -5.83 -3.99 8.28
N LEU A 40 -5.83 -5.26 7.88
CA LEU A 40 -6.91 -6.20 8.13
C LEU A 40 -7.07 -6.49 9.63
N MET A 41 -5.96 -6.74 10.34
CA MET A 41 -5.97 -7.00 11.79
C MET A 41 -6.35 -5.79 12.64
N LYS A 42 -6.23 -4.58 12.10
CA LYS A 42 -6.59 -3.33 12.79
C LYS A 42 -7.96 -2.80 12.39
N ASP A 43 -8.72 -3.55 11.58
CA ASP A 43 -10.06 -3.19 11.11
C ASP A 43 -10.12 -1.79 10.46
N LEU A 44 -9.07 -1.41 9.71
CA LEU A 44 -8.95 -0.05 9.16
C LEU A 44 -9.69 0.14 7.82
N ALA A 45 -10.12 -0.94 7.17
CA ALA A 45 -10.74 -0.92 5.86
C ALA A 45 -12.01 -1.78 5.81
N ASP A 46 -13.01 -1.31 5.09
CA ASP A 46 -14.19 -2.08 4.67
C ASP A 46 -13.96 -2.80 3.33
N GLU A 47 -13.06 -2.28 2.51
CA GLU A 47 -12.59 -2.93 1.29
C GLU A 47 -11.06 -2.82 1.17
N LEU A 48 -10.39 -3.95 0.96
CA LEU A 48 -8.95 -4.00 0.66
C LEU A 48 -8.75 -4.39 -0.81
N ALA A 49 -8.02 -3.58 -1.56
CA ALA A 49 -7.63 -3.88 -2.94
C ALA A 49 -6.12 -4.12 -3.06
N LEU A 50 -5.73 -5.20 -3.72
CA LEU A 50 -4.33 -5.53 -4.00
C LEU A 50 -4.04 -5.38 -5.49
N VAL A 51 -2.92 -4.75 -5.83
CA VAL A 51 -2.47 -4.59 -7.21
C VAL A 51 -1.02 -5.02 -7.32
N ASP A 52 -0.71 -5.91 -8.27
CA ASP A 52 0.64 -6.29 -8.63
C ASP A 52 0.69 -6.69 -10.11
N VAL A 53 1.89 -6.72 -10.68
CA VAL A 53 2.15 -7.19 -12.04
C VAL A 53 2.23 -8.72 -12.12
N MET A 54 2.51 -9.40 -11.01
CA MET A 54 2.59 -10.86 -10.94
C MET A 54 1.22 -11.47 -10.63
N GLU A 55 0.47 -11.86 -11.66
CA GLU A 55 -0.93 -12.34 -11.52
C GLU A 55 -1.09 -13.54 -10.60
N ASP A 56 -0.30 -14.59 -10.81
CA ASP A 56 -0.42 -15.83 -10.04
C ASP A 56 -0.13 -15.59 -8.56
N LYS A 57 0.89 -14.77 -8.27
CA LYS A 57 1.21 -14.37 -6.90
C LYS A 57 0.08 -13.53 -6.32
N LEU A 58 -0.40 -12.53 -7.04
CA LEU A 58 -1.48 -11.64 -6.62
C LEU A 58 -2.76 -12.41 -6.28
N LYS A 59 -3.10 -13.41 -7.09
CA LYS A 59 -4.26 -14.26 -6.87
C LYS A 59 -4.05 -15.17 -5.65
N GLY A 60 -2.86 -15.75 -5.50
CA GLY A 60 -2.50 -16.58 -4.34
C GLY A 60 -2.61 -15.82 -3.03
N GLU A 61 -1.99 -14.65 -2.94
CA GLU A 61 -2.02 -13.78 -1.75
C GLU A 61 -3.44 -13.30 -1.41
N MET A 62 -4.25 -12.97 -2.42
CA MET A 62 -5.66 -12.59 -2.20
C MET A 62 -6.46 -13.76 -1.62
N MET A 63 -6.34 -14.97 -2.18
CA MET A 63 -7.10 -16.14 -1.72
C MET A 63 -6.71 -16.50 -0.28
N ASP A 64 -5.44 -16.38 0.08
CA ASP A 64 -4.97 -16.62 1.44
C ASP A 64 -5.64 -15.67 2.45
N LEU A 65 -5.68 -14.37 2.14
CA LEU A 65 -6.38 -13.38 2.97
C LEU A 65 -7.90 -13.63 3.03
N GLN A 66 -8.51 -14.06 1.92
CA GLN A 66 -9.94 -14.38 1.87
C GLN A 66 -10.29 -15.61 2.71
N HIS A 67 -9.45 -16.65 2.74
CA HIS A 67 -9.66 -17.79 3.64
C HIS A 67 -9.60 -17.38 5.12
N GLY A 68 -8.84 -16.33 5.43
CA GLY A 68 -8.80 -15.69 6.74
C GLY A 68 -10.02 -14.82 7.06
N SER A 69 -10.98 -14.61 6.14
CA SER A 69 -12.06 -13.62 6.30
C SER A 69 -12.93 -13.85 7.53
N LEU A 70 -13.03 -15.09 8.01
CA LEU A 70 -13.78 -15.41 9.24
C LEU A 70 -13.22 -14.70 10.48
N PHE A 71 -11.92 -14.40 10.48
CA PHE A 71 -11.22 -13.75 11.59
C PHE A 71 -11.07 -12.24 11.42
N LEU A 72 -11.53 -11.69 10.30
CA LEU A 72 -11.33 -10.30 9.90
C LEU A 72 -12.66 -9.56 9.85
N ARG A 73 -12.65 -8.25 10.08
CA ARG A 73 -13.84 -7.41 9.93
C ARG A 73 -13.92 -6.68 8.60
N THR A 74 -12.95 -6.90 7.70
CA THR A 74 -12.97 -6.38 6.34
C THR A 74 -13.74 -7.33 5.43
N PRO A 75 -14.99 -6.99 5.02
CA PRO A 75 -15.86 -7.92 4.30
C PRO A 75 -15.43 -8.20 2.86
N LYS A 76 -14.59 -7.34 2.27
CA LYS A 76 -14.25 -7.44 0.85
C LYS A 76 -12.76 -7.26 0.62
N ILE A 77 -12.14 -8.29 0.05
CA ILE A 77 -10.74 -8.30 -0.36
C ILE A 77 -10.73 -8.63 -1.85
N VAL A 78 -10.19 -7.74 -2.66
CA VAL A 78 -10.13 -7.87 -4.13
C VAL A 78 -8.71 -7.71 -4.63
N SER A 79 -8.40 -8.29 -5.78
CA SER A 79 -7.12 -8.07 -6.44
C SER A 79 -7.26 -8.00 -7.95
N GLY A 80 -6.31 -7.34 -8.60
CA GLY A 80 -6.24 -7.27 -10.06
C GLY A 80 -4.99 -6.55 -10.55
N GLN A 81 -4.58 -6.86 -11.78
CA GLN A 81 -3.50 -6.14 -12.46
C GLN A 81 -3.96 -4.75 -12.95
N ASP A 82 -5.24 -4.63 -13.32
CA ASP A 82 -5.84 -3.36 -13.74
C ASP A 82 -6.18 -2.50 -12.52
N TYR A 83 -5.79 -1.23 -12.59
CA TYR A 83 -6.04 -0.24 -11.54
C TYR A 83 -7.53 0.11 -11.37
N SER A 84 -8.43 -0.37 -12.23
CA SER A 84 -9.87 -0.25 -12.01
C SER A 84 -10.31 -0.85 -10.67
N VAL A 85 -9.63 -1.89 -10.18
CA VAL A 85 -9.89 -2.47 -8.84
C VAL A 85 -9.59 -1.49 -7.69
N THR A 86 -8.83 -0.43 -7.95
CA THR A 86 -8.46 0.61 -6.98
C THR A 86 -9.46 1.76 -6.91
N ALA A 87 -10.58 1.69 -7.64
CA ALA A 87 -11.55 2.77 -7.68
C ALA A 87 -12.13 3.08 -6.30
N ASN A 88 -12.27 4.38 -6.01
CA ASN A 88 -12.81 4.93 -4.76
C ASN A 88 -11.98 4.64 -3.49
N SER A 89 -10.69 4.39 -3.62
CA SER A 89 -9.78 4.23 -2.48
C SER A 89 -9.56 5.55 -1.73
N LYS A 90 -9.57 5.50 -0.40
CA LYS A 90 -9.22 6.63 0.48
C LYS A 90 -7.72 6.71 0.72
N LEU A 91 -7.05 5.56 0.78
CA LEU A 91 -5.62 5.43 0.97
C LEU A 91 -5.05 4.44 -0.03
N VAL A 92 -3.94 4.79 -0.66
CA VAL A 92 -3.18 3.89 -1.54
C VAL A 92 -1.75 3.81 -1.06
N ILE A 93 -1.29 2.60 -0.74
CA ILE A 93 0.04 2.32 -0.21
C ILE A 93 0.87 1.69 -1.31
N ARG A 94 2.04 2.27 -1.62
CA ARG A 94 3.04 1.62 -2.49
C ARG A 94 4.13 1.02 -1.63
N ALA A 95 4.38 -0.29 -1.76
CA ALA A 95 5.38 -1.02 -0.99
C ALA A 95 6.27 -1.85 -1.93
N ARG A 96 7.47 -1.35 -2.25
CA ARG A 96 8.47 -2.12 -3.03
C ARG A 96 9.87 -1.93 -2.47
N GLN A 97 10.50 -3.03 -2.07
CA GLN A 97 11.89 -3.13 -1.63
C GLN A 97 12.72 -3.80 -2.73
N GLN A 98 13.91 -3.27 -2.99
CA GLN A 98 14.98 -4.02 -3.64
C GLN A 98 16.32 -3.58 -3.06
N GLU A 99 17.15 -4.56 -2.74
CA GLU A 99 18.47 -4.41 -2.13
C GLU A 99 19.57 -4.40 -3.19
N GLY A 100 20.67 -3.68 -2.93
CA GLY A 100 21.90 -3.77 -3.72
C GLY A 100 22.03 -2.82 -4.93
N GLU A 101 21.12 -1.86 -5.12
CA GLU A 101 21.19 -0.89 -6.22
C GLU A 101 21.75 0.47 -5.77
N SER A 102 22.46 1.18 -6.66
CA SER A 102 22.96 2.54 -6.36
C SER A 102 21.80 3.51 -6.15
N ARG A 103 21.97 4.49 -5.24
CA ARG A 103 20.94 5.48 -4.87
C ARG A 103 20.34 6.21 -6.08
N LEU A 104 21.15 6.55 -7.09
CA LEU A 104 20.70 7.22 -8.31
C LEU A 104 19.83 6.30 -9.18
N ASN A 105 20.21 5.04 -9.34
CA ASN A 105 19.45 4.08 -10.12
C ASN A 105 18.11 3.75 -9.44
N LEU A 106 18.11 3.66 -8.10
CA LEU A 106 16.90 3.48 -7.30
C LEU A 106 15.91 4.64 -7.49
N VAL A 107 16.38 5.89 -7.45
CA VAL A 107 15.53 7.07 -7.69
C VAL A 107 14.99 7.06 -9.12
N GLN A 108 15.85 6.86 -10.13
CA GLN A 108 15.45 6.89 -11.53
C GLN A 108 14.40 5.83 -11.85
N ARG A 109 14.58 4.62 -11.31
CA ARG A 109 13.62 3.53 -11.47
C ARG A 109 12.33 3.80 -10.72
N ASN A 110 12.39 4.33 -9.50
CA ASN A 110 11.20 4.73 -8.75
C ASN A 110 10.42 5.80 -9.50
N VAL A 111 11.08 6.80 -10.09
CA VAL A 111 10.44 7.79 -10.96
C VAL A 111 9.74 7.13 -12.14
N ASN A 112 10.39 6.19 -12.84
CA ASN A 112 9.77 5.48 -13.96
C ASN A 112 8.56 4.66 -13.54
N ILE A 113 8.62 4.02 -12.37
CA ILE A 113 7.49 3.28 -11.81
C ILE A 113 6.36 4.26 -11.42
N PHE A 114 6.67 5.37 -10.76
CA PHE A 114 5.69 6.37 -10.36
C PHE A 114 4.98 7.01 -11.55
N LYS A 115 5.70 7.26 -12.66
CA LYS A 115 5.10 7.73 -13.92
C LYS A 115 4.03 6.78 -14.47
N PHE A 116 4.12 5.49 -14.17
CA PHE A 116 3.10 4.52 -14.56
C PHE A 116 1.99 4.37 -13.51
N ILE A 117 2.35 4.25 -12.23
CA ILE A 117 1.40 3.94 -11.15
C ILE A 117 0.50 5.14 -10.83
N ILE A 118 1.09 6.33 -10.67
CA ILE A 118 0.34 7.49 -10.16
C ILE A 118 -0.81 7.90 -11.09
N PRO A 119 -0.61 8.04 -12.43
CA PRO A 119 -1.71 8.43 -13.30
C PRO A 119 -2.87 7.42 -13.27
N ASN A 120 -2.55 6.13 -13.20
CA ASN A 120 -3.56 5.08 -13.10
C ASN A 120 -4.33 5.14 -11.77
N VAL A 121 -3.63 5.33 -10.64
CA VAL A 121 -4.29 5.49 -9.33
C VAL A 121 -5.16 6.73 -9.29
N VAL A 122 -4.65 7.88 -9.73
CA VAL A 122 -5.38 9.16 -9.72
C VAL A 122 -6.61 9.11 -10.65
N LYS A 123 -6.52 8.37 -11.77
CA LYS A 123 -7.66 8.16 -12.69
C LYS A 123 -8.85 7.50 -11.99
N TYR A 124 -8.62 6.49 -11.15
CA TYR A 124 -9.69 5.74 -10.49
C TYR A 124 -10.01 6.25 -9.08
N SER A 125 -9.07 6.96 -8.45
CA SER A 125 -9.16 7.46 -7.07
C SER A 125 -8.55 8.86 -6.95
N PRO A 126 -9.18 9.90 -7.53
CA PRO A 126 -8.61 11.24 -7.58
C PRO A 126 -8.49 11.92 -6.21
N ASN A 127 -9.30 11.51 -5.23
CA ASN A 127 -9.32 12.07 -3.88
C ASN A 127 -8.56 11.21 -2.85
N CYS A 128 -7.79 10.21 -3.31
CA CYS A 128 -7.06 9.34 -2.41
C CYS A 128 -5.83 10.04 -1.80
N LYS A 129 -5.47 9.62 -0.59
CA LYS A 129 -4.16 9.88 -0.02
C LYS A 129 -3.20 8.78 -0.48
N LEU A 130 -2.02 9.15 -0.95
CA LEU A 130 -0.99 8.17 -1.29
C LEU A 130 0.03 8.10 -0.15
N LEU A 131 0.31 6.90 0.34
CA LEU A 131 1.38 6.63 1.29
C LEU A 131 2.49 5.87 0.57
N ILE A 132 3.62 6.53 0.40
CA ILE A 132 4.78 5.94 -0.25
C ILE A 132 5.66 5.28 0.82
N VAL A 133 5.67 3.95 0.82
CA VAL A 133 6.63 3.15 1.57
C VAL A 133 7.78 2.86 0.61
N SER A 134 8.77 3.74 0.63
CA SER A 134 10.00 3.60 -0.15
C SER A 134 11.17 3.89 0.78
N ASN A 135 12.35 3.38 0.45
CA ASN A 135 13.58 3.79 1.10
C ASN A 135 14.15 5.00 0.35
N PRO A 136 14.09 6.20 0.92
CA PRO A 136 15.03 7.24 0.54
C PRO A 136 15.89 7.65 1.74
N GLY A 137 17.18 7.90 1.50
CA GLY A 137 18.11 8.53 2.45
C GLY A 137 17.77 9.99 2.79
N LEU A 138 16.52 10.26 3.18
CA LEU A 138 16.04 11.53 3.73
C LEU A 138 16.61 11.74 5.15
N TYR A 139 16.76 12.99 5.56
CA TYR A 139 17.27 13.40 6.89
C TYR A 139 18.71 12.95 7.22
N GLY A 140 19.56 12.73 6.20
CA GLY A 140 20.97 12.38 6.39
C GLY A 140 21.21 10.95 6.85
N ILE A 141 20.19 10.09 6.78
CA ILE A 141 20.29 8.66 7.04
C ILE A 141 21.05 8.04 5.87
N LYS A 142 22.26 7.56 6.15
CA LYS A 142 23.19 7.02 5.15
C LYS A 142 22.98 5.53 4.92
N ASP A 143 22.46 4.84 5.90
CA ASP A 143 22.17 3.41 5.87
C ASP A 143 20.87 3.14 5.10
N ASP A 144 20.76 1.97 4.47
CA ASP A 144 19.61 1.59 3.64
C ASP A 144 18.41 1.18 4.49
N VAL A 145 17.85 2.16 5.22
CA VAL A 145 16.73 1.95 6.13
C VAL A 145 15.42 2.35 5.45
N PHE A 146 14.46 1.42 5.39
CA PHE A 146 13.14 1.67 4.84
C PHE A 146 12.31 2.56 5.77
N LEU A 147 12.14 3.84 5.41
CA LEU A 147 11.33 4.82 6.15
C LEU A 147 10.26 5.42 5.24
N SER A 148 9.01 5.35 5.65
CA SER A 148 7.93 6.08 4.96
C SER A 148 8.11 7.59 5.17
N VAL A 149 8.04 8.36 4.09
CA VAL A 149 8.06 9.82 4.15
C VAL A 149 6.78 10.39 3.55
N PRO A 150 6.16 11.40 4.18
CA PRO A 150 4.95 12.02 3.66
C PRO A 150 5.28 12.82 2.38
N CYS A 151 4.45 12.68 1.35
CA CYS A 151 4.59 13.40 0.09
C CYS A 151 3.24 13.97 -0.37
N VAL A 152 3.27 15.15 -0.99
CA VAL A 152 2.14 15.78 -1.66
C VAL A 152 2.13 15.36 -3.12
N LEU A 153 0.99 14.91 -3.60
CA LEU A 153 0.78 14.58 -5.01
C LEU A 153 -0.20 15.55 -5.64
N GLY A 154 0.09 15.92 -6.88
CA GLY A 154 -0.76 16.73 -7.74
C GLY A 154 -1.09 15.97 -9.02
N GLN A 155 -1.82 16.63 -9.91
CA GLN A 155 -2.32 16.02 -11.16
C GLN A 155 -1.19 15.44 -12.06
N ASN A 156 0.05 15.88 -11.87
CA ASN A 156 1.22 15.48 -12.67
C ASN A 156 2.21 14.56 -11.93
N GLY A 157 1.86 14.04 -10.75
CA GLY A 157 2.77 13.20 -9.96
C GLY A 157 3.15 13.82 -8.61
N ILE A 158 4.33 13.47 -8.10
CA ILE A 158 4.82 14.00 -6.83
C ILE A 158 5.06 15.51 -7.01
N SER A 159 4.25 16.33 -6.36
CA SER A 159 4.40 17.78 -6.37
C SER A 159 5.49 18.20 -5.40
N ASP A 160 5.50 17.58 -4.23
CA ASP A 160 6.41 17.92 -3.14
C ASP A 160 6.61 16.73 -2.21
N VAL A 161 7.79 16.62 -1.60
CA VAL A 161 7.97 15.78 -0.42
C VAL A 161 7.71 16.67 0.77
N VAL A 162 6.79 16.28 1.66
CA VAL A 162 6.54 17.03 2.89
C VAL A 162 7.74 16.81 3.80
N LYS A 163 8.69 17.74 3.71
CA LYS A 163 9.80 17.78 4.65
C LYS A 163 9.25 18.30 5.96
N VAL A 164 8.92 17.38 6.86
CA VAL A 164 8.55 17.74 8.23
C VAL A 164 9.78 18.36 8.87
N THR A 165 9.66 19.61 9.32
CA THR A 165 10.72 20.25 10.11
C THR A 165 10.76 19.54 11.45
N LEU A 166 11.69 18.61 11.60
CA LEU A 166 11.92 17.90 12.85
C LEU A 166 12.71 18.79 13.79
N THR A 167 12.41 18.69 15.09
CA THR A 167 13.30 19.24 16.11
C THR A 167 14.61 18.46 16.12
N SER A 168 15.69 19.05 16.64
CA SER A 168 16.98 18.37 16.78
C SER A 168 16.86 17.05 17.57
N GLU A 169 15.91 17.01 18.52
CA GLU A 169 15.60 15.82 19.31
C GLU A 169 14.88 14.76 18.47
N ASP A 170 13.84 15.13 17.72
CA ASP A 170 13.10 14.19 16.86
C ASP A 170 13.95 13.64 15.73
N GLU A 171 14.85 14.45 15.15
CA GLU A 171 15.81 13.99 14.16
C GLU A 171 16.79 12.97 14.76
N ALA A 172 17.26 13.19 15.99
CA ALA A 172 18.10 12.24 16.71
C ALA A 172 17.35 10.94 17.04
N ARG A 173 16.07 11.02 17.42
CA ARG A 173 15.21 9.84 17.66
C ARG A 173 14.96 9.07 16.38
N LEU A 174 14.71 9.77 15.27
CA LEU A 174 14.53 9.15 13.96
C LEU A 174 15.80 8.43 13.50
N LYS A 175 16.98 9.06 13.67
CA LYS A 175 18.28 8.42 13.40
C LYS A 175 18.50 7.19 14.27
N LYS A 176 18.23 7.30 15.57
CA LYS A 176 18.34 6.16 16.51
C LYS A 176 17.41 5.00 16.14
N SER A 177 16.18 5.29 15.73
CA SER A 177 15.25 4.27 15.20
C SER A 177 15.77 3.66 13.91
N ALA A 178 16.34 4.47 13.02
CA ALA A 178 16.94 3.99 11.78
C ALA A 178 18.15 3.06 12.04
N ASP A 179 19.04 3.44 12.96
CA ASP A 179 20.20 2.64 13.39
C ASP A 179 19.76 1.30 14.01
N THR A 180 18.68 1.32 14.80
CA THR A 180 18.11 0.11 15.42
C THR A 180 17.57 -0.85 14.35
N LEU A 181 16.81 -0.31 13.38
CA LEU A 181 16.28 -1.09 12.27
C LEU A 181 17.40 -1.66 11.39
N TRP A 182 18.47 -0.88 11.17
CA TRP A 182 19.66 -1.32 10.46
C TRP A 182 20.40 -2.46 11.18
N GLY A 183 20.51 -2.38 12.51
CA GLY A 183 21.10 -3.45 13.32
C GLY A 183 20.33 -4.76 13.17
N ILE A 184 19.00 -4.71 13.27
CA ILE A 184 18.13 -5.88 13.09
C ILE A 184 18.23 -6.43 11.65
N GLN A 185 18.30 -5.56 10.65
CA GLN A 185 18.44 -5.97 9.25
C GLN A 185 19.76 -6.68 8.96
N LYS A 186 20.86 -6.32 9.63
CA LYS A 186 22.16 -7.02 9.48
C LYS A 186 22.16 -8.44 10.03
N GLU A 187 21.29 -8.73 10.99
CA GLU A 187 21.19 -10.06 11.62
C GLU A 187 20.31 -11.02 10.81
N LEU A 188 19.52 -10.51 9.86
CA LEU A 188 18.72 -11.32 8.95
C LEU A 188 19.62 -11.87 7.84
N GLN A 189 20.04 -13.13 7.96
CA GLN A 189 20.69 -13.86 6.88
C GLN A 189 19.66 -14.28 5.82
N PHE A 190 19.87 -13.86 4.57
CA PHE A 190 19.20 -14.38 3.38
C PHE A 190 20.16 -15.25 2.58
#